data_AF-A0A966IBR5-F1
#
_entry.id   AF-A0A966IBR5-F1
#
_cell.length_a   1.000
_cell.length_b   1.000
_cell.length_c   1.000
_cell.angle_alpha   90.00
_cell.angle_beta   90.00
_cell.angle_gamma   90.00
#
_symmetry.space_group_name_H-M   'P 1'
#
loop_
_entity.id
_entity.type
_entity.pdbx_description
1 polymer ?
#
loop_
_entity_poly.entity_id
_entity_poly.type
_entity_poly.pdbx_seq_one_letter_code
_entity_poly.pdbx_strand_id
1 'polypeptide(L)'
;WNDTAWKTTDAAVKFNGLVKEARAELDDNKRRELYYECQRLIYDDGGTICPIFNSYVSANSKAVATDENIAANWDSDGAKCVERWWFA
;
A
#
# COMPACT_ATOMS: atom_id res chain seq x y z
N TRP A 1 -10.55 12.94 0.28
CA TRP A 1 -9.54 13.96 0.63
C TRP A 1 -8.35 13.78 -0.33
N ASN A 2 -7.86 14.86 -0.94
CA ASN A 2 -6.74 14.87 -1.90
C ASN A 2 -5.89 16.11 -1.59
N ASP A 3 -4.76 15.90 -0.92
CA ASP A 3 -3.96 16.96 -0.31
C ASP A 3 -3.30 17.90 -1.32
N THR A 4 -3.08 17.43 -2.55
CA THR A 4 -2.40 18.18 -3.61
C THR A 4 -3.35 18.79 -4.63
N ALA A 5 -4.65 18.55 -4.46
CA ALA A 5 -5.68 18.91 -5.41
C ALA A 5 -5.44 18.39 -6.85
N TRP A 6 -4.64 17.33 -7.03
CA TRP A 6 -4.38 16.68 -8.31
C TRP A 6 -5.64 16.00 -8.84
N LYS A 7 -6.43 16.72 -9.65
CA LYS A 7 -7.79 16.29 -10.06
C LYS A 7 -8.22 16.69 -11.47
N THR A 8 -7.64 17.74 -12.04
CA THR A 8 -8.10 18.33 -13.31
C THR A 8 -7.12 18.15 -14.48
N THR A 9 -5.93 17.62 -14.25
CA THR A 9 -4.98 17.34 -15.33
C THR A 9 -5.43 16.12 -16.13
N ASP A 10 -4.99 16.01 -17.39
CA ASP A 10 -5.28 14.85 -18.23
C ASP A 10 -4.76 13.55 -17.57
N ALA A 11 -3.60 13.63 -16.90
CA ALA A 11 -3.05 12.51 -16.15
C ALA A 11 -3.93 12.11 -14.96
N ALA A 12 -4.47 13.07 -14.19
CA ALA A 12 -5.39 12.80 -13.09
C ALA A 12 -6.70 12.16 -13.57
N VAL A 13 -7.24 12.64 -14.71
CA VAL A 13 -8.46 12.07 -15.31
C VAL A 13 -8.20 10.63 -15.78
N LYS A 14 -7.08 10.40 -16.48
CA LYS A 14 -6.66 9.07 -16.96
C LYS A 14 -6.43 8.11 -15.79
N PHE A 15 -5.71 8.54 -14.76
CA PHE A 15 -5.45 7.76 -13.55
C PHE A 15 -6.75 7.24 -12.92
N ASN A 16 -7.75 8.11 -12.73
CA ASN A 16 -9.03 7.71 -12.15
C ASN A 16 -9.78 6.67 -13.00
N GLY A 17 -9.65 6.73 -14.33
CA GLY A 17 -10.18 5.71 -15.24
C GLY A 17 -9.45 4.37 -15.06
N LEU A 18 -8.12 4.39 -15.13
CA LEU A 18 -7.28 3.20 -15.01
C LEU A 18 -7.46 2.48 -13.67
N VAL A 19 -7.58 3.20 -12.56
CA VAL A 19 -7.80 2.60 -11.23
C VAL A 19 -9.14 1.82 -11.18
N LYS A 20 -10.18 2.31 -11.85
CA LYS A 20 -11.47 1.61 -11.94
C LYS A 20 -11.37 0.34 -12.79
N GLU A 21 -10.69 0.44 -13.93
CA GLU A 21 -10.44 -0.71 -14.81
C GLU A 21 -9.61 -1.78 -14.10
N ALA A 22 -8.47 -1.39 -13.52
CA ALA A 22 -7.55 -2.29 -12.84
C ALA A 22 -8.20 -3.04 -11.67
N ARG A 23 -9.15 -2.41 -10.97
CA ARG A 23 -9.91 -3.03 -9.88
C ARG A 23 -10.83 -4.15 -10.36
N ALA A 24 -11.37 -4.04 -11.56
CA ALA A 24 -12.25 -5.05 -12.16
C ALA A 24 -11.48 -6.14 -12.92
N GLU A 25 -10.19 -5.92 -13.18
CA GLU A 25 -9.35 -6.83 -13.97
C GLU A 25 -9.01 -8.12 -13.20
N LEU A 26 -9.17 -9.25 -13.90
CA LEU A 26 -8.95 -10.60 -13.39
C LEU A 26 -7.61 -11.20 -13.86
N ASP A 27 -7.06 -10.72 -14.98
CA ASP A 27 -5.73 -11.12 -15.44
C ASP A 27 -4.65 -10.36 -14.66
N ASP A 28 -3.79 -11.10 -13.96
CA ASP A 28 -2.74 -10.54 -13.11
C ASP A 28 -1.66 -9.76 -13.87
N ASN A 29 -1.34 -10.15 -15.11
CA ASN A 29 -0.36 -9.44 -15.92
C ASN A 29 -0.95 -8.10 -16.40
N LYS A 30 -2.18 -8.13 -16.92
CA LYS A 30 -2.87 -6.93 -17.37
C LYS A 30 -3.14 -5.97 -16.20
N ARG A 31 -3.58 -6.47 -15.06
CA ARG A 31 -3.80 -5.65 -13.84
C ARG A 31 -2.51 -4.96 -13.39
N ARG A 32 -1.37 -5.66 -13.48
CA ARG A 32 -0.06 -5.10 -13.15
C ARG A 32 0.33 -3.96 -14.09
N GLU A 33 0.12 -4.12 -15.39
CA GLU A 33 0.42 -3.08 -16.39
C GLU A 33 -0.44 -1.82 -16.17
N LEU A 34 -1.73 -1.99 -15.87
CA LEU A 34 -2.62 -0.88 -15.55
C LEU A 34 -2.16 -0.11 -14.30
N TYR A 35 -1.75 -0.81 -13.23
CA TYR A 35 -1.22 -0.17 -12.03
C TYR A 35 0.15 0.45 -12.25
N TYR A 36 0.99 -0.12 -13.10
CA TYR A 36 2.26 0.48 -13.49
C TYR A 36 2.04 1.84 -14.17
N GLU A 37 1.10 1.91 -15.13
CA GLU A 37 0.75 3.18 -15.76
C GLU A 37 0.18 4.18 -14.74
N CYS A 38 -0.63 3.73 -13.78
CA CYS A 38 -1.10 4.58 -12.68
C CYS A 38 0.07 5.18 -11.88
N GLN A 39 1.08 4.37 -11.55
CA GLN A 39 2.27 4.82 -10.83
C GLN A 39 3.08 5.83 -11.66
N ARG A 40 3.22 5.60 -12.97
CA ARG A 40 3.91 6.52 -13.88
C ARG A 40 3.21 7.88 -13.96
N LEU A 41 1.88 7.90 -14.05
CA LEU A 41 1.11 9.16 -14.06
C LEU A 41 1.28 9.97 -12.77
N ILE A 42 1.30 9.30 -11.61
CA ILE A 42 1.57 9.95 -10.33
C ILE A 42 3.02 10.48 -10.29
N TYR A 43 3.97 9.71 -10.80
CA TYR A 43 5.38 10.12 -10.83
C TYR A 43 5.62 11.35 -11.71
N ASP A 44 5.00 11.38 -12.90
CA ASP A 44 5.22 12.46 -13.89
C ASP A 44 4.44 13.74 -13.57
N ASP A 45 3.21 13.64 -13.04
CA ASP A 45 2.27 14.77 -12.91
C ASP A 45 1.62 14.90 -11.51
N GLY A 46 1.86 13.95 -10.61
CA GLY A 46 1.31 13.98 -9.26
C GLY A 46 1.87 15.14 -8.42
N GLY A 47 1.05 15.67 -7.51
CA GLY A 47 1.44 16.81 -6.68
C GLY A 47 2.18 16.45 -5.37
N THR A 48 2.40 15.16 -5.08
CA THR A 48 3.06 14.71 -3.84
C THR A 48 4.39 14.05 -4.18
N ILE A 49 5.45 14.48 -3.51
CA ILE A 49 6.71 13.74 -3.44
C ILE A 49 6.65 12.87 -2.19
N CYS A 50 6.70 11.54 -2.35
CA CYS A 50 6.75 10.59 -1.24
C CYS A 50 8.17 10.01 -1.09
N PRO A 51 8.99 10.53 -0.15
CA PRO A 51 10.37 10.06 0.01
C PRO A 51 10.51 8.83 0.92
N ILE A 52 9.41 8.35 1.51
CA ILE A 52 9.45 7.35 2.59
C ILE A 52 8.81 6.05 2.13
N PHE A 53 9.59 4.97 2.20
CA PHE A 53 9.10 3.60 2.17
C PHE A 53 9.35 3.00 3.55
N ASN A 54 8.29 2.89 4.35
CA ASN A 54 8.43 2.47 5.74
C ASN A 54 8.59 0.95 5.85
N SER A 55 9.39 0.51 6.81
CA SER A 55 9.46 -0.87 7.26
C SER A 55 9.16 -0.90 8.75
N TYR A 56 8.12 -1.63 9.14
CA TYR A 56 7.78 -1.80 10.55
C TYR A 56 8.71 -2.81 11.19
N VAL A 57 9.48 -2.34 12.17
CA VAL A 57 10.37 -3.18 12.98
C VAL A 57 9.92 -3.07 14.43
N SER A 58 9.65 -4.20 15.07
CA SER A 58 9.17 -4.28 16.45
C SER A 58 10.15 -5.08 17.32
N ALA A 59 10.20 -4.74 18.61
CA ALA A 59 10.94 -5.49 19.61
C ALA A 59 9.97 -6.09 20.63
N ASN A 60 10.13 -7.38 20.92
CA ASN A 60 9.28 -8.12 21.85
C ASN A 60 10.13 -8.82 22.92
N SER A 61 9.51 -9.16 24.05
CA SER A 61 10.14 -10.00 25.06
C SER A 61 10.50 -11.37 24.48
N LYS A 62 11.61 -11.96 24.95
CA LYS A 62 11.97 -13.35 24.61
C LYS A 62 10.95 -14.38 25.10
N ALA A 63 10.09 -14.00 26.05
CA ALA A 63 9.02 -14.84 26.55
C ALA A 63 7.76 -14.80 25.67
N VAL A 64 7.79 -14.07 24.55
CA VAL A 64 6.66 -13.95 23.61
C VAL A 64 7.06 -14.60 22.30
N ALA A 65 6.24 -15.55 21.86
CA ALA A 65 6.33 -16.17 20.55
C ALA A 65 5.25 -15.63 19.61
N THR A 66 5.54 -15.71 18.31
CA THR A 66 4.68 -15.25 17.23
C THR A 66 4.65 -16.29 16.11
N ASP A 67 3.67 -16.17 15.22
CA ASP A 67 3.71 -16.88 13.94
C ASP A 67 4.91 -16.41 13.08
N GLU A 68 5.33 -17.22 12.10
CA GLU A 68 6.34 -16.83 11.11
C GLU A 68 5.87 -15.62 10.29
N ASN A 69 4.56 -15.52 10.03
CA ASN A 69 3.96 -14.47 9.21
C ASN A 69 3.41 -13.32 10.05
N ILE A 70 4.24 -12.31 10.29
CA ILE A 70 3.82 -11.06 10.95
C ILE A 70 3.33 -10.04 9.92
N ALA A 71 2.17 -9.46 10.17
CA ALA A 71 1.58 -8.43 9.33
C ALA A 71 2.43 -7.14 9.37
N ALA A 72 2.72 -6.60 8.19
CA ALA A 72 3.57 -5.42 8.00
C ALA A 72 2.77 -4.12 7.76
N ASN A 73 1.47 -4.13 8.04
CA ASN A 73 0.58 -2.99 7.75
C ASN A 73 0.47 -2.01 8.92
N TRP A 74 0.59 -2.44 10.18
CA TRP A 74 0.64 -1.62 11.41
C TRP A 74 1.51 -2.28 12.48
N ASP A 75 1.85 -1.53 13.53
CA ASP A 75 2.62 -2.01 14.68
C ASP A 75 2.02 -3.27 15.32
N SER A 76 2.89 -4.08 15.94
CA SER A 76 2.48 -5.26 16.71
C SER A 76 1.55 -6.19 15.93
N ASP A 77 2.00 -6.62 14.76
CA ASP A 77 1.30 -7.57 13.88
C ASP A 77 -0.06 -7.03 13.40
N GLY A 78 -0.07 -5.82 12.82
CA GLY A 78 -1.31 -5.23 12.33
C GLY A 78 -2.30 -4.87 13.46
N ALA A 79 -1.78 -4.55 14.65
CA ALA A 79 -2.52 -4.43 15.90
C ALA A 79 -3.25 -5.72 16.35
N LYS A 80 -2.78 -6.90 15.91
CA LYS A 80 -3.36 -8.21 16.24
C LYS A 80 -2.53 -9.05 17.20
N CYS A 81 -1.48 -8.50 17.81
CA CYS A 81 -0.66 -9.21 18.80
C CYS A 81 -1.48 -9.87 19.92
N VAL A 82 -2.56 -9.25 20.38
CA VAL A 82 -3.43 -9.80 21.44
C VAL A 82 -4.24 -11.04 21.01
N GLU A 83 -4.41 -11.25 19.70
CA GLU A 83 -5.12 -12.39 19.13
C GLU A 83 -4.15 -13.48 18.64
N ARG A 84 -2.91 -13.11 18.28
CA ARG A 84 -2.00 -13.95 17.50
C ARG A 84 -0.71 -14.34 18.21
N TRP A 85 -0.34 -13.64 19.28
CA TRP A 85 0.90 -13.92 20.01
C TRP A 85 0.61 -14.66 21.31
N TRP A 86 1.61 -15.37 21.83
CA TRP A 86 1.46 -16.16 23.05
C TRP A 86 2.76 -16.16 23.87
N PHE A 87 2.66 -16.54 25.14
CA PHE A 87 3.84 -16.76 25.98
C PHE A 87 4.46 -18.13 25.71
N ALA A 88 5.76 -18.18 25.49
CA ALA A 88 6.55 -19.40 25.29
C ALA A 88 7.98 -19.23 25.79
#